data_AF-A0A2A2IV21-F1
#
_entry.id   AF-A0A2A2IV21-F1
#
_cell.length_a   1.000
_cell.length_b   1.000
_cell.length_c   1.000
_cell.angle_alpha   90.00
_cell.angle_beta   90.00
_cell.angle_gamma   90.00
#
_symmetry.space_group_name_H-M   'P 1'
#
loop_
_entity.id
_entity.type
_entity.pdbx_description
1 polymer ?
#
loop_
_entity_poly.entity_id
_entity_poly.type
_entity_poly.pdbx_seq_one_letter_code
_entity_poly.pdbx_strand_id
1 'polypeptide(L)'
;MPSAGAAESLASTSFQEVTSSAAAQTDDVIELWDSSSLVPEQQDEMTLYHTRMPVSVLGMLAVGKTLQLAVPGRKEPLRAKLDETHNTGVAVWSGSVQGGQPEDSLTVVRGQVETHITVATRDKTLSFVVDNATGSTLMTDQNELLLRATPDALITPESTPLQPLPPPTRG
;
A
#
# COMPACT_ATOMS: atom_id res chain seq x y z
N MET A 1 68.51 -22.99 27.33
CA MET A 1 68.49 -21.95 26.28
C MET A 1 67.05 -21.78 25.83
N PRO A 2 66.60 -20.52 25.63
CA PRO A 2 65.27 -19.95 25.98
C PRO A 2 64.23 -20.14 24.84
N SER A 3 62.93 -19.79 24.89
CA SER A 3 62.18 -18.59 25.33
C SER A 3 60.69 -18.96 25.45
N ALA A 4 59.96 -18.67 26.53
CA ALA A 4 59.29 -17.40 26.91
C ALA A 4 58.02 -17.06 26.09
N GLY A 5 56.88 -16.90 26.78
CA GLY A 5 55.66 -16.28 26.24
C GLY A 5 54.36 -16.71 26.94
N ALA A 6 54.08 -16.12 28.10
CA ALA A 6 52.80 -16.18 28.82
C ALA A 6 51.83 -15.07 28.37
N ALA A 7 50.55 -15.19 28.77
CA ALA A 7 49.44 -14.22 28.90
C ALA A 7 48.18 -14.76 28.20
N GLU A 8 47.11 -15.13 28.92
CA GLU A 8 46.02 -14.21 29.36
C GLU A 8 45.24 -13.63 28.15
N SER A 9 43.93 -13.40 28.11
CA SER A 9 42.76 -13.55 28.98
C SER A 9 41.64 -12.86 28.16
N LEU A 10 40.41 -13.39 28.17
CA LEU A 10 39.13 -12.69 27.92
C LEU A 10 38.80 -12.14 26.52
N ALA A 11 37.78 -12.74 25.88
CA ALA A 11 36.59 -12.07 25.33
C ALA A 11 35.71 -13.15 24.66
N SER A 12 34.67 -13.65 25.31
CA SER A 12 33.32 -13.06 25.31
C SER A 12 32.81 -12.75 23.90
N THR A 13 31.88 -13.60 23.46
CA THR A 13 30.69 -13.23 22.70
C THR A 13 30.93 -12.38 21.45
N SER A 14 31.17 -13.01 20.31
CA SER A 14 30.80 -12.42 19.03
C SER A 14 29.49 -13.02 18.55
N PHE A 15 28.42 -12.37 19.01
CA PHE A 15 27.13 -12.17 18.37
C PHE A 15 26.71 -13.29 17.41
N GLN A 16 26.10 -14.31 18.01
CA GLN A 16 25.12 -15.13 17.33
C GLN A 16 24.15 -14.16 16.63
N GLU A 17 24.10 -14.25 15.31
CA GLU A 17 23.06 -13.67 14.47
C GLU A 17 21.71 -14.03 15.10
N VAL A 18 21.18 -13.15 15.96
CA VAL A 18 19.78 -13.14 16.30
C VAL A 18 19.08 -12.69 15.03
N THR A 19 18.88 -13.68 14.17
CA THR A 19 17.72 -13.90 13.29
C THR A 19 16.58 -12.94 13.60
N SER A 20 16.76 -11.68 13.19
CA SER A 20 15.72 -10.67 13.20
C SER A 20 14.97 -10.87 11.91
N SER A 21 14.01 -11.78 11.97
CA SER A 21 12.64 -11.36 11.78
C SER A 21 11.75 -12.53 12.06
N ALA A 22 10.91 -12.33 13.08
CA ALA A 22 9.79 -13.17 13.40
C ALA A 22 8.93 -13.42 12.16
N ALA A 23 9.23 -14.50 11.43
CA ALA A 23 8.28 -15.19 10.58
C ALA A 23 7.27 -15.90 11.51
N ALA A 24 6.47 -15.10 12.22
CA ALA A 24 5.29 -15.59 12.90
C ALA A 24 4.31 -16.02 11.80
N GLN A 25 4.36 -17.33 11.51
CA GLN A 25 3.41 -18.03 10.67
C GLN A 25 1.99 -17.62 11.04
N THR A 26 1.38 -16.80 10.20
CA THR A 26 -0.03 -16.45 10.29
C THR A 26 -0.61 -16.80 8.94
N ASP A 27 -1.29 -17.94 8.85
CA ASP A 27 -1.95 -18.48 7.64
C ASP A 27 -3.03 -17.53 7.04
N ASP A 28 -3.21 -16.37 7.68
CA ASP A 28 -4.17 -15.34 7.34
C ASP A 28 -3.53 -14.00 6.93
N VAL A 29 -2.19 -13.92 6.94
CA VAL A 29 -1.44 -12.72 6.50
C VAL A 29 -1.03 -12.87 5.03
N ILE A 30 -1.44 -11.91 4.22
CA ILE A 30 -1.07 -11.77 2.82
C ILE A 30 -0.03 -10.67 2.72
N GLU A 31 1.21 -11.06 2.46
CA GLU A 31 2.28 -10.11 2.17
C GLU A 31 2.16 -9.63 0.72
N LEU A 32 2.01 -8.32 0.55
CA LEU A 32 1.91 -7.69 -0.77
C LEU A 32 3.31 -7.38 -1.32
N TRP A 33 4.13 -6.69 -0.52
CA TRP A 33 5.52 -6.36 -0.83
C TRP A 33 6.28 -5.98 0.44
N ASP A 34 7.59 -6.08 0.36
CA ASP A 34 8.52 -5.74 1.43
C ASP A 34 9.28 -4.42 1.16
N SER A 35 10.04 -3.94 2.14
CA SER A 35 10.74 -2.65 2.04
C SER A 35 11.96 -2.68 1.13
N SER A 36 12.56 -3.84 0.87
CA SER A 36 13.69 -4.01 -0.05
C SER A 36 13.26 -3.98 -1.52
N SER A 37 11.99 -4.27 -1.80
CA SER A 37 11.40 -4.16 -3.14
C SER A 37 11.01 -2.73 -3.54
N LEU A 38 11.05 -1.77 -2.60
CA LEU A 38 10.71 -0.36 -2.85
C LEU A 38 11.89 0.36 -3.53
N VAL A 39 11.69 0.75 -4.78
CA VAL A 39 12.64 1.54 -5.56
C VAL A 39 12.15 2.98 -5.63
N PRO A 40 12.81 3.94 -4.95
CA PRO A 40 12.46 5.34 -5.07
C PRO A 40 12.80 5.88 -6.46
N GLU A 41 11.86 6.60 -7.06
CA GLU A 41 12.03 7.29 -8.34
C GLU A 41 11.63 8.76 -8.15
N GLN A 42 12.53 9.68 -8.52
CA GLN A 42 12.21 11.10 -8.53
C GLN A 42 11.48 11.45 -9.82
N GLN A 43 10.24 11.90 -9.71
CA GLN A 43 9.44 12.36 -10.83
C GLN A 43 8.80 13.70 -10.49
N ASP A 44 9.01 14.71 -11.34
CA ASP A 44 8.36 16.02 -11.26
C ASP A 44 8.38 16.65 -9.84
N GLU A 45 9.52 16.61 -9.14
CA GLU A 45 9.71 17.10 -7.75
C GLU A 45 9.04 16.28 -6.63
N MET A 46 8.49 15.10 -6.94
CA MET A 46 7.93 14.17 -5.97
C MET A 46 8.73 12.86 -5.96
N THR A 47 8.82 12.21 -4.79
CA THR A 47 9.40 10.88 -4.69
C THR A 47 8.30 9.84 -4.84
N LEU A 48 8.24 9.22 -6.02
CA LEU A 48 7.47 8.02 -6.27
C LEU A 48 8.25 6.81 -5.81
N TYR A 49 7.55 5.71 -5.57
CA TYR A 49 8.21 4.44 -5.30
C TYR A 49 7.59 3.36 -6.15
N HIS A 50 8.43 2.66 -6.88
CA HIS A 50 8.06 1.49 -7.63
C HIS A 50 8.30 0.24 -6.81
N THR A 51 7.37 -0.68 -6.84
CA THR A 51 7.54 -2.02 -6.29
C THR A 51 6.78 -3.01 -7.17
N ARG A 52 6.88 -4.30 -6.86
CA ARG A 52 6.14 -5.34 -7.55
C ARG A 52 5.57 -6.30 -6.52
N MET A 53 4.30 -6.63 -6.69
CA MET A 53 3.67 -7.71 -5.94
C MET A 53 3.38 -8.92 -6.83
N PRO A 54 3.25 -10.12 -6.26
CA PRO A 54 2.79 -11.27 -7.01
C PRO A 54 1.30 -11.13 -7.34
N VAL A 55 0.92 -11.18 -8.61
CA VAL A 55 -0.49 -11.04 -9.04
C VAL A 55 -1.43 -12.05 -8.35
N SER A 56 -0.91 -13.24 -8.02
CA SER A 56 -1.64 -14.28 -7.28
C SER A 56 -2.19 -13.80 -5.93
N VAL A 57 -1.55 -12.81 -5.27
CA VAL A 57 -2.03 -12.27 -3.99
C VAL A 57 -3.34 -11.49 -4.13
N LEU A 58 -3.59 -10.87 -5.28
CA LEU A 58 -4.83 -10.16 -5.56
C LEU A 58 -6.03 -11.12 -5.59
N GLY A 59 -5.80 -12.39 -5.94
CA GLY A 59 -6.80 -13.46 -5.88
C GLY A 59 -7.08 -13.98 -4.46
N MET A 60 -6.20 -13.70 -3.51
CA MET A 60 -6.32 -14.13 -2.11
C MET A 60 -6.99 -13.08 -1.23
N LEU A 61 -7.20 -11.86 -1.73
CA LEU A 61 -7.85 -10.77 -1.01
C LEU A 61 -9.28 -11.16 -0.61
N ALA A 62 -9.52 -11.22 0.70
CA ALA A 62 -10.81 -11.57 1.28
C ALA A 62 -10.96 -10.92 2.65
N VAL A 63 -12.21 -10.70 3.07
CA VAL A 63 -12.51 -10.25 4.44
C VAL A 63 -11.99 -11.27 5.44
N GLY A 64 -11.42 -10.79 6.55
CA GLY A 64 -10.73 -11.58 7.56
C GLY A 64 -9.22 -11.52 7.39
N LYS A 65 -8.72 -11.50 6.14
CA LYS A 65 -7.29 -11.52 5.82
C LYS A 65 -6.59 -10.26 6.29
N THR A 66 -5.34 -10.42 6.70
CA THR A 66 -4.47 -9.31 7.09
C THR A 66 -3.49 -9.02 5.97
N LEU A 67 -3.55 -7.84 5.37
CA LEU A 67 -2.58 -7.40 4.37
C LEU A 67 -1.34 -6.84 5.07
N GLN A 68 -0.17 -7.27 4.62
CA GLN A 68 1.10 -6.73 5.07
C GLN A 68 1.78 -6.01 3.89
N LEU A 69 2.12 -4.74 4.10
CA LEU A 69 2.80 -3.92 3.10
C LEU A 69 3.86 -3.03 3.75
N ALA A 70 5.03 -2.97 3.13
CA ALA A 70 6.04 -2.01 3.55
C ALA A 70 5.68 -0.58 3.13
N VAL A 71 5.88 0.36 4.04
CA VAL A 71 5.59 1.79 3.86
C VAL A 71 6.88 2.59 3.99
N PRO A 72 7.18 3.53 3.07
CA PRO A 72 8.42 4.29 3.09
C PRO A 72 8.44 5.23 4.29
N GLY A 73 9.57 5.23 5.00
CA GLY A 73 9.75 5.98 6.24
C GLY A 73 9.24 5.28 7.50
N ARG A 74 8.64 4.08 7.39
CA ARG A 74 8.38 3.21 8.54
C ARG A 74 9.43 2.09 8.64
N LYS A 75 9.84 1.78 9.88
CA LYS A 75 10.74 0.64 10.16
C LYS A 75 10.01 -0.70 10.10
N GLU A 76 8.74 -0.70 10.45
CA GLU A 76 7.91 -1.90 10.49
C GLU A 76 6.90 -1.89 9.33
N PRO A 77 6.64 -3.04 8.71
CA PRO A 77 5.61 -3.13 7.68
C PRO A 77 4.23 -2.86 8.28
N LEU A 78 3.42 -2.14 7.54
CA LEU A 78 2.03 -1.87 7.90
C LEU A 78 1.24 -3.16 7.74
N ARG A 79 0.49 -3.54 8.78
CA ARG A 79 -0.46 -4.64 8.74
C ARG A 79 -1.86 -4.07 8.82
N ALA A 80 -2.75 -4.46 7.92
CA ALA A 80 -4.13 -4.02 7.94
C ALA A 80 -5.06 -5.21 7.75
N LYS A 81 -6.03 -5.37 8.65
CA LYS A 81 -7.01 -6.43 8.55
C LYS A 81 -8.16 -5.97 7.67
N LEU A 82 -8.51 -6.75 6.64
CA LEU A 82 -9.70 -6.50 5.83
C LEU A 82 -10.93 -6.86 6.65
N ASP A 83 -11.67 -5.86 7.11
CA ASP A 83 -12.82 -6.02 8.01
C ASP A 83 -14.13 -6.04 7.22
N GLU A 84 -14.18 -5.35 6.08
CA GLU A 84 -15.38 -5.21 5.26
C GLU A 84 -15.08 -5.42 3.77
N THR A 85 -16.11 -5.86 3.04
CA THR A 85 -16.10 -5.87 1.58
C THR A 85 -17.38 -5.29 1.03
N HIS A 86 -17.25 -4.41 0.06
CA HIS A 86 -18.36 -3.82 -0.67
C HIS A 86 -18.19 -4.16 -2.15
N ASN A 87 -19.09 -5.00 -2.66
CA ASN A 87 -19.07 -5.47 -4.04
C ASN A 87 -20.20 -4.83 -4.85
N THR A 88 -20.08 -3.54 -5.16
CA THR A 88 -21.02 -2.79 -6.01
C THR A 88 -20.52 -2.66 -7.45
N GLY A 89 -20.19 -3.80 -8.07
CA GLY A 89 -19.67 -3.89 -9.44
C GLY A 89 -18.15 -3.81 -9.54
N VAL A 90 -17.47 -3.34 -8.48
CA VAL A 90 -16.02 -3.41 -8.28
C VAL A 90 -15.78 -3.97 -6.87
N ALA A 91 -14.76 -4.80 -6.69
CA ALA A 91 -14.49 -5.40 -5.38
C ALA A 91 -13.73 -4.40 -4.51
N VAL A 92 -14.41 -3.86 -3.50
CA VAL A 92 -13.82 -2.93 -2.53
C VAL A 92 -13.67 -3.67 -1.20
N TRP A 93 -12.53 -3.51 -0.54
CA TRP A 93 -12.31 -3.92 0.84
C TRP A 93 -11.86 -2.74 1.66
N SER A 94 -12.37 -2.62 2.87
CA SER A 94 -11.90 -1.68 3.88
C SER A 94 -11.41 -2.43 5.10
N GLY A 95 -10.44 -1.85 5.78
CA GLY A 95 -9.75 -2.52 6.85
C GLY A 95 -9.06 -1.58 7.82
N SER A 96 -8.93 -2.03 9.06
CA SER A 96 -8.27 -1.30 10.13
C SER A 96 -6.77 -1.62 10.14
N VAL A 97 -5.93 -0.60 10.34
CA VAL A 97 -4.48 -0.80 10.47
C VAL A 97 -4.14 -1.35 11.86
N GLN A 98 -3.54 -2.53 11.91
CA GLN A 98 -3.09 -3.18 13.15
C GLN A 98 -1.81 -2.51 13.68
N GLY A 99 -1.83 -2.12 14.96
CA GLY A 99 -0.74 -1.36 15.57
C GLY A 99 -0.71 0.12 15.15
N GLY A 100 -1.66 0.56 14.34
CA GLY A 100 -1.91 1.96 14.02
C GLY A 100 -2.84 2.64 15.04
N GLN A 101 -3.16 3.89 14.77
CA GLN A 101 -4.21 4.62 15.47
C GLN A 101 -5.60 4.15 14.99
N PRO A 102 -6.67 4.35 15.77
CA PRO A 102 -8.03 4.01 15.34
C PRO A 102 -8.52 4.81 14.12
N GLU A 103 -7.86 5.93 13.81
CA GLU A 103 -8.08 6.75 12.62
C GLU A 103 -7.35 6.22 11.37
N ASP A 104 -6.40 5.28 11.55
CA ASP A 104 -5.65 4.69 10.45
C ASP A 104 -6.51 3.62 9.73
N SER A 105 -6.70 3.78 8.43
CA SER A 105 -7.52 2.88 7.62
C SER A 105 -6.84 2.51 6.31
N LEU A 106 -7.15 1.31 5.82
CA LEU A 106 -6.73 0.81 4.53
C LEU A 106 -7.97 0.50 3.70
N THR A 107 -7.97 0.97 2.46
CA THR A 107 -8.99 0.70 1.45
C THR A 107 -8.33 0.05 0.24
N VAL A 108 -8.89 -1.03 -0.27
CA VAL A 108 -8.45 -1.72 -1.48
C VAL A 108 -9.61 -1.75 -2.46
N VAL A 109 -9.39 -1.28 -3.67
CA VAL A 109 -10.38 -1.25 -4.76
C VAL A 109 -9.79 -2.03 -5.91
N ARG A 110 -10.26 -3.25 -6.13
CA ARG A 110 -9.82 -4.09 -7.25
C ARG A 110 -10.73 -3.86 -8.46
N GLY A 111 -10.21 -3.11 -9.41
CA GLY A 111 -10.77 -2.96 -10.76
C GLY A 111 -10.43 -4.15 -11.66
N GLN A 112 -10.81 -4.05 -12.94
CA GLN A 112 -10.52 -5.10 -13.92
C GLN A 112 -9.04 -5.06 -14.36
N VAL A 113 -8.51 -3.87 -14.62
CA VAL A 113 -7.13 -3.67 -15.12
C VAL A 113 -6.18 -3.36 -13.97
N GLU A 114 -6.62 -2.58 -12.99
CA GLU A 114 -5.76 -2.08 -11.90
C GLU A 114 -6.44 -2.29 -10.55
N THR A 115 -5.63 -2.45 -9.50
CA THR A 115 -6.05 -2.45 -8.11
C THR A 115 -5.48 -1.22 -7.41
N HIS A 116 -6.34 -0.43 -6.80
CA HIS A 116 -5.97 0.76 -6.05
C HIS A 116 -6.00 0.44 -4.57
N ILE A 117 -4.89 0.61 -3.89
CA ILE A 117 -4.81 0.52 -2.43
C ILE A 117 -4.61 1.95 -1.92
N THR A 118 -5.33 2.33 -0.88
CA THR A 118 -5.17 3.61 -0.22
C THR A 118 -4.98 3.35 1.26
N VAL A 119 -3.92 3.91 1.83
CA VAL A 119 -3.65 3.86 3.26
C VAL A 119 -3.75 5.28 3.77
N ALA A 120 -4.78 5.55 4.54
CA ALA A 120 -4.92 6.80 5.28
C ALA A 120 -4.34 6.58 6.68
N THR A 121 -3.24 7.26 6.98
CA THR A 121 -2.73 7.38 8.36
C THR A 121 -2.80 8.83 8.81
N ARG A 122 -2.74 9.06 10.13
CA ARG A 122 -2.73 10.43 10.69
C ARG A 122 -1.66 11.34 10.10
N ASP A 123 -0.49 10.81 9.78
CA ASP A 123 0.64 11.59 9.26
C ASP A 123 0.58 11.79 7.74
N LYS A 124 0.08 10.81 7.00
CA LYS A 124 0.08 10.81 5.54
C LYS A 124 -0.98 9.88 4.94
N THR A 125 -1.43 10.23 3.75
CA THR A 125 -2.27 9.35 2.92
C THR A 125 -1.45 8.86 1.74
N LEU A 126 -1.27 7.55 1.62
CA LEU A 126 -0.54 6.91 0.54
C LEU A 126 -1.52 6.23 -0.40
N SER A 127 -1.31 6.40 -1.70
CA SER A 127 -2.05 5.70 -2.74
C SER A 127 -1.09 4.78 -3.49
N PHE A 128 -1.53 3.55 -3.73
CA PHE A 128 -0.79 2.54 -4.45
C PHE A 128 -1.64 2.06 -5.62
N VAL A 129 -1.10 2.12 -6.82
CA VAL A 129 -1.76 1.64 -8.04
C VAL A 129 -1.03 0.40 -8.51
N VAL A 130 -1.76 -0.70 -8.63
CA VAL A 130 -1.22 -2.01 -8.96
C VAL A 130 -1.79 -2.44 -10.30
N ASP A 131 -0.93 -2.72 -11.27
CA ASP A 131 -1.35 -3.32 -12.53
C ASP A 131 -1.67 -4.80 -12.32
N ASN A 132 -2.91 -5.22 -12.61
CA ASN A 132 -3.37 -6.60 -12.35
C ASN A 132 -2.77 -7.61 -13.34
N ALA A 133 -2.13 -7.18 -14.42
CA ALA A 133 -1.54 -8.09 -15.41
C ALA A 133 -0.08 -8.41 -15.06
N THR A 134 0.67 -7.42 -14.58
CA THR A 134 2.11 -7.49 -14.35
C THR A 134 2.48 -7.49 -12.87
N GLY A 135 1.57 -7.07 -11.99
CA GLY A 135 1.82 -6.86 -10.57
C GLY A 135 2.70 -5.64 -10.27
N SER A 136 2.94 -4.79 -11.28
CA SER A 136 3.70 -3.55 -11.11
C SER A 136 2.92 -2.60 -10.23
N THR A 137 3.56 -2.12 -9.17
CA THR A 137 2.93 -1.26 -8.16
C THR A 137 3.63 0.08 -8.12
N LEU A 138 2.86 1.15 -8.33
CA LEU A 138 3.30 2.51 -8.17
C LEU A 138 2.73 3.07 -6.87
N MET A 139 3.59 3.49 -5.95
CA MET A 139 3.20 4.18 -4.72
C MET A 139 3.44 5.69 -4.86
N THR A 140 2.42 6.45 -4.49
CA THR A 140 2.37 7.91 -4.54
C THR A 140 1.88 8.44 -3.20
N ASP A 141 2.47 9.53 -2.72
CA ASP A 141 1.94 10.27 -1.57
C ASP A 141 0.78 11.18 -2.03
N GLN A 142 -0.41 10.96 -1.48
CA GLN A 142 -1.62 11.66 -1.91
C GLN A 142 -1.70 13.08 -1.31
N ASN A 143 -1.02 13.38 -0.20
CA ASN A 143 -0.92 14.76 0.29
C ASN A 143 -0.15 15.64 -0.70
N GLU A 144 0.93 15.11 -1.28
CA GLU A 144 1.68 15.77 -2.34
C GLU A 144 0.85 15.93 -3.63
N LEU A 145 -0.04 14.98 -3.93
CA LEU A 145 -0.97 15.07 -5.06
C LEU A 145 -2.09 16.12 -4.83
N LEU A 146 -2.65 16.19 -3.62
CA LEU A 146 -3.67 17.16 -3.24
C LEU A 146 -3.14 18.60 -3.26
N LEU A 147 -1.86 18.81 -2.94
CA LEU A 147 -1.19 20.10 -3.06
C LEU A 147 -0.98 20.53 -4.53
N ARG A 148 -0.95 19.58 -5.48
CA ARG A 148 -0.89 19.85 -6.93
C ARG A 148 -2.25 19.87 -7.62
N ALA A 149 -3.29 19.36 -6.98
CA ALA A 149 -4.66 19.52 -7.43
C ALA A 149 -5.13 20.98 -7.20
N THR A 150 -4.42 21.95 -7.77
CA THR A 150 -5.09 23.12 -8.33
C THR A 150 -6.24 22.60 -9.22
N PRO A 151 -7.47 23.10 -9.02
CA PRO A 151 -8.68 22.54 -9.61
C PRO A 151 -8.78 22.91 -11.09
N ASP A 152 -7.99 22.29 -11.97
CA ASP A 152 -8.08 22.53 -13.42
C ASP A 152 -8.35 21.26 -14.24
N ALA A 153 -8.99 20.29 -13.61
CA ALA A 153 -9.72 19.27 -14.34
C ALA A 153 -10.97 18.86 -13.55
N LEU A 154 -11.83 19.86 -13.26
CA LEU A 154 -13.26 19.58 -13.35
C LEU A 154 -13.50 19.14 -14.80
N ILE A 155 -13.35 17.84 -15.07
CA ILE A 155 -14.17 17.19 -16.08
C ILE A 155 -15.60 17.36 -15.55
N THR A 156 -16.17 18.54 -15.79
CA THR A 156 -17.60 18.65 -15.90
C THR A 156 -17.92 17.68 -17.04
N PRO A 157 -18.65 16.58 -16.82
CA PRO A 157 -19.27 15.93 -17.96
C PRO A 157 -20.05 17.05 -18.63
N GLU A 158 -19.69 17.38 -19.88
CA GLU A 158 -20.41 18.40 -20.64
C GLU A 158 -21.88 18.01 -20.53
N SER A 159 -22.61 18.76 -19.71
CA SER A 159 -24.03 18.59 -19.53
C SER A 159 -24.61 19.09 -20.83
N THR A 160 -24.66 18.21 -21.81
CA THR A 160 -25.37 18.45 -23.06
C THR A 160 -26.78 18.79 -22.61
N PRO A 161 -27.24 20.04 -22.75
CA PRO A 161 -28.55 20.41 -22.27
C PRO A 161 -29.55 19.53 -23.01
N LEU A 162 -30.31 18.73 -22.27
CA LEU A 162 -31.40 17.95 -22.83
C LEU A 162 -32.32 18.94 -23.56
N GLN A 163 -32.46 18.76 -24.88
CA GLN A 163 -33.37 19.60 -25.66
C GLN A 163 -34.77 19.47 -25.05
N PRO A 164 -35.44 20.57 -24.71
CA PRO A 164 -36.77 20.51 -24.11
C PRO A 164 -37.71 19.79 -25.08
N LEU A 165 -38.45 18.80 -24.55
CA LEU A 165 -39.46 18.08 -25.31
C LEU A 165 -40.50 19.07 -25.86
N PRO A 166 -40.90 18.97 -27.14
CA PRO A 166 -41.95 19.81 -27.68
C PRO A 166 -43.26 19.60 -26.91
N PRO A 167 -44.03 20.67 -26.66
CA PRO A 167 -45.30 20.55 -25.95
C PRO A 167 -46.27 19.64 -26.73
N PRO A 168 -47.10 18.83 -26.04
CA PRO A 168 -48.08 18.01 -26.73
C PRO A 168 -49.08 18.91 -27.45
N THR A 169 -49.18 18.76 -28.77
CA THR A 169 -50.25 19.33 -29.59
C THR A 169 -51.59 18.82 -29.07
N ARG A 170 -52.42 19.72 -28.53
CA ARG A 170 -53.84 19.48 -28.28
C ARG A 170 -54.62 20.30 -29.31
N GLY A 171 -55.44 19.61 -30.10
CA GLY A 171 -56.32 20.21 -31.13
C GLY A 171 -57.46 21.02 -30.56
#